data_AF-S5M3K7-F1
#
_entry.id   AF-S5M3K7-F1
#
_cell.length_a   1.000
_cell.length_b   1.000
_cell.length_c   1.000
_cell.angle_alpha   90.00
_cell.angle_beta   90.00
_cell.angle_gamma   90.00
#
_symmetry.space_group_name_H-M   'P 1'
#
loop_
_entity.id
_entity.type
_entity.pdbx_description
1 polymer ?
#
loop_
_entity_poly.entity_id
_entity_poly.type
_entity_poly.pdbx_seq_one_letter_code
_entity_poly.pdbx_strand_id
1 'polypeptide(L)'
;FAFPSLRCFSIIVAVDEQHGIGDGKTIPWQVPEDMAFFKDQTTLLRNKKPPTEKKRNAVVMGRQTWESVPLKYRPLKGRLNVVLSSKATVDELLAPLPEGKRAAAAQDLVVVNGGLAEALHLLARPPHCSSIETAYCVGGAQVYSDAMTAPCVEKLQEVYLTRIYATAPECTRFYPFPPTNAAAAAWDLAWTQGRQRSETGGVEYEIRKYVPHNHEERQYLELIDRIMKTGIVKEDRTGVGILSLFGAQMRFSLRDNRLPLLTTKRVFWRGVCEELLWFLRGETNAQLLADKDIHIWDGNGSREFLDSRGLTANKEMDLGPVYGFQWRHFGAQYKGFEANYDGEGVDQIKSIVETIKVNPNDRRLLLTAWNPCALHEMALPPCHLLAQFYVNTDAKELSCMLYQRSCDMGLGVPFNIASYALLTILMAKATGLRPGELVHTLGDAHVYCNHIDALKVQLERTPNAFPTLVFKREREFLEDYELSD
;
A
#
# COMPACT_ATOMS: atom_id res chain seq x y z
N PHE A 1 0.91 -3.04 -16.78
CA PHE A 1 0.27 -3.43 -15.51
C PHE A 1 1.27 -3.81 -14.41
N ALA A 2 2.36 -4.50 -14.74
CA ALA A 2 3.30 -5.01 -13.73
C ALA A 2 3.87 -3.94 -12.78
N PHE A 3 4.07 -2.70 -13.26
CA PHE A 3 4.69 -1.62 -12.51
C PHE A 3 3.90 -0.30 -12.62
N PRO A 4 3.94 0.56 -11.58
CA PRO A 4 3.36 1.90 -11.65
C PRO A 4 4.03 2.75 -12.73
N SER A 5 3.34 3.79 -13.19
CA SER A 5 3.87 4.80 -14.11
C SER A 5 5.19 5.41 -13.60
N LEU A 6 5.21 5.73 -12.30
CA LEU A 6 6.28 6.37 -11.55
C LEU A 6 6.39 5.75 -10.14
N ARG A 7 7.61 5.69 -9.60
CA ARG A 7 7.88 5.19 -8.25
C ARG A 7 7.40 6.19 -7.20
N CYS A 8 6.72 5.70 -6.16
CA CYS A 8 6.43 6.50 -4.96
C CYS A 8 7.72 6.90 -4.24
N PHE A 9 7.76 8.13 -3.73
CA PHE A 9 8.95 8.70 -3.10
C PHE A 9 8.59 9.61 -1.91
N SER A 10 9.61 9.97 -1.13
CA SER A 10 9.53 10.89 -0.01
C SER A 10 10.44 12.10 -0.27
N ILE A 11 10.16 13.24 0.33
CA ILE A 11 11.08 14.40 0.34
C ILE A 11 11.75 14.49 1.71
N ILE A 12 13.02 14.87 1.73
CA ILE A 12 13.68 15.34 2.94
C ILE A 12 14.38 16.67 2.65
N VAL A 13 14.06 17.70 3.43
CA VAL A 13 14.51 19.07 3.17
C VAL A 13 14.68 19.84 4.49
N ALA A 14 15.71 20.68 4.56
CA ALA A 14 15.85 21.69 5.59
C ALA A 14 15.54 23.07 5.00
N VAL A 15 14.80 23.89 5.73
CA VAL A 15 14.37 25.22 5.29
C VAL A 15 14.51 26.25 6.40
N ASP A 16 14.80 27.49 6.06
CA ASP A 16 14.68 28.61 7.01
C ASP A 16 13.22 29.06 7.23
N GLU A 17 13.01 30.13 8.01
CA GLU A 17 11.67 30.64 8.30
C GLU A 17 10.90 31.15 7.08
N GLN A 18 11.60 31.50 5.99
CA GLN A 18 11.05 31.96 4.72
C GLN A 18 10.99 30.86 3.66
N HIS A 19 11.20 29.60 4.07
CA HIS A 19 11.30 28.44 3.18
C HIS A 19 12.52 28.45 2.24
N GLY A 20 13.53 29.28 2.54
CA GLY A 20 14.81 29.28 1.84
C GLY A 20 15.58 27.99 2.09
N ILE A 21 16.26 27.47 1.07
CA ILE A 21 17.07 26.23 1.13
C ILE A 21 18.57 26.47 0.85
N GLY A 22 18.96 27.73 0.63
CA GLY A 22 20.34 28.14 0.35
C GLY A 22 20.49 29.03 -0.89
N ASP A 23 21.74 29.37 -1.19
CA ASP A 23 22.14 30.26 -2.30
C ASP A 23 22.39 29.50 -3.63
N GLY A 24 22.25 28.17 -3.62
CA GLY A 24 22.56 27.28 -4.74
C GLY A 24 23.97 26.69 -4.74
N LYS A 25 24.83 27.08 -3.79
CA LYS A 25 26.18 26.54 -3.60
C LYS A 25 26.40 26.00 -2.18
N THR A 26 25.79 26.62 -1.19
CA THR A 26 25.98 26.37 0.23
C THR A 26 24.64 26.22 0.95
N ILE A 27 24.68 25.55 2.11
CA ILE A 27 23.59 25.53 3.08
C ILE A 27 23.95 26.56 4.15
N PRO A 28 23.08 27.54 4.46
CA PRO A 28 23.46 28.70 5.26
C PRO A 28 23.45 28.45 6.78
N TRP A 29 23.03 27.26 7.22
CA TRP A 29 23.02 26.85 8.63
C TRP A 29 23.86 25.60 8.87
N GLN A 30 24.30 25.44 10.12
CA GLN A 30 24.96 24.23 10.61
C GLN A 30 24.18 23.64 11.79
N VAL A 31 23.42 22.59 11.52
CA VAL A 31 22.65 21.84 12.52
C VAL A 31 23.06 20.36 12.42
N PRO A 32 24.01 19.88 13.24
CA PRO A 32 24.50 18.51 13.19
C PRO A 32 23.41 17.45 13.36
N GLU A 33 22.38 17.76 14.15
CA GLU A 33 21.25 16.89 14.44
C GLU A 33 20.35 16.70 13.21
N ASP A 34 20.17 17.75 12.39
CA ASP A 34 19.50 17.66 11.08
C ASP A 34 20.29 16.77 10.12
N MET A 35 21.62 16.94 10.08
CA MET A 35 22.48 16.08 9.26
C MET A 35 22.47 14.63 9.71
N ALA A 36 22.40 14.37 11.02
CA ALA A 36 22.23 13.03 11.58
C ALA A 36 20.87 12.44 11.19
N PHE A 37 19.81 13.21 11.33
CA PHE A 37 18.47 12.82 10.89
C PHE A 37 18.43 12.50 9.39
N PHE A 38 18.98 13.37 8.53
CA PHE A 38 19.09 13.14 7.10
C PHE A 38 19.80 11.84 6.76
N LYS A 39 20.95 11.60 7.42
CA LYS A 39 21.73 10.39 7.23
C LYS A 39 20.91 9.16 7.61
N ASP A 40 20.34 9.14 8.81
CA ASP A 40 19.62 7.98 9.32
C ASP A 40 18.35 7.71 8.50
N GLN A 41 17.55 8.74 8.24
CA GLN A 41 16.31 8.64 7.50
C GLN A 41 16.51 8.15 6.06
N THR A 42 17.57 8.60 5.38
CA THR A 42 17.84 8.19 4.00
C THR A 42 18.63 6.89 3.90
N THR A 43 19.35 6.46 4.95
CA THR A 43 20.21 5.27 4.91
C THR A 43 19.53 4.04 5.47
N LEU A 44 18.82 4.16 6.60
CA LEU A 44 18.20 3.03 7.28
C LEU A 44 16.94 2.56 6.55
N LEU A 45 16.76 1.26 6.50
CA LEU A 45 15.53 0.61 6.10
C LEU A 45 14.50 0.68 7.25
N ARG A 46 13.24 0.34 6.95
CA ARG A 46 12.16 0.22 7.94
C ARG A 46 12.60 -0.63 9.14
N ASN A 47 12.10 -0.25 10.31
CA ASN A 47 12.51 -0.79 11.61
C ASN A 47 14.00 -0.55 11.93
N LYS A 48 14.58 0.54 11.41
CA LYS A 48 15.97 0.98 11.65
C LYS A 48 17.02 -0.07 11.27
N LYS A 49 16.74 -0.89 10.25
CA LYS A 49 17.67 -1.91 9.75
C LYS A 49 18.73 -1.27 8.83
N PRO A 50 19.99 -1.72 8.84
CA PRO A 50 21.00 -1.23 7.90
C PRO A 50 20.68 -1.71 6.47
N PRO A 51 21.17 -0.99 5.43
CA PRO A 51 21.06 -1.44 4.05
C PRO A 51 21.85 -2.74 3.82
N THR A 52 21.45 -3.51 2.81
CA THR A 52 22.06 -4.77 2.39
C THR A 52 22.37 -4.71 0.89
N GLU A 53 23.12 -5.68 0.37
CA GLU A 53 23.38 -5.79 -1.08
C GLU A 53 22.07 -5.92 -1.90
N LYS A 54 21.05 -6.57 -1.34
CA LYS A 54 19.76 -6.82 -2.03
C LYS A 54 18.73 -5.72 -1.81
N LYS A 55 18.87 -4.91 -0.75
CA LYS A 55 17.87 -3.93 -0.34
C LYS A 55 18.52 -2.69 0.28
N ARG A 56 18.26 -1.53 -0.31
CA ARG A 56 18.73 -0.21 0.17
C ARG A 56 17.72 0.88 -0.18
N ASN A 57 17.97 2.11 0.25
CA ASN A 57 17.23 3.28 -0.23
C ASN A 57 17.93 3.93 -1.43
N ALA A 58 17.21 4.82 -2.11
CA ALA A 58 17.77 5.70 -3.13
C ALA A 58 17.63 7.17 -2.72
N VAL A 59 18.60 7.99 -3.11
CA VAL A 59 18.55 9.45 -3.00
C VAL A 59 18.61 10.04 -4.41
N VAL A 60 17.62 10.87 -4.76
CA VAL A 60 17.50 11.54 -6.05
C VAL A 60 17.85 13.01 -5.86
N MET A 61 18.83 13.49 -6.61
CA MET A 61 19.29 14.86 -6.51
C MET A 61 19.70 15.50 -7.83
N GLY A 62 19.59 16.82 -7.93
CA GLY A 62 20.13 17.58 -9.06
C GLY A 62 21.66 17.61 -9.07
N ARG A 63 22.27 17.80 -10.24
CA ARG A 63 23.74 17.87 -10.39
C ARG A 63 24.41 18.87 -9.44
N GLN A 64 23.85 20.07 -9.26
CA GLN A 64 24.43 21.09 -8.36
C GLN A 64 24.41 20.65 -6.89
N THR A 65 23.37 19.92 -6.47
CA THR A 65 23.30 19.32 -5.14
C THR A 65 24.34 18.22 -4.97
N TRP A 66 24.54 17.38 -5.99
CA TRP A 66 25.65 16.40 -5.98
C TRP A 66 27.02 17.10 -5.86
N GLU A 67 27.22 18.18 -6.60
CA GLU A 67 28.45 18.98 -6.61
C GLU A 67 28.70 19.73 -5.30
N SER A 68 27.67 19.98 -4.47
CA SER A 68 27.82 20.63 -3.15
C SER A 68 28.16 19.65 -2.03
N VAL A 69 27.87 18.34 -2.17
CA VAL A 69 28.26 17.32 -1.18
C VAL A 69 29.79 17.30 -1.04
N PRO A 70 30.40 17.31 0.16
CA PRO A 70 31.86 17.20 0.27
C PRO A 70 32.41 15.92 -0.37
N LEU A 71 33.55 16.00 -1.08
CA LEU A 71 34.13 14.86 -1.84
C LEU A 71 34.28 13.58 -1.01
N LYS A 72 34.64 13.68 0.28
CA LYS A 72 34.76 12.54 1.20
C LYS A 72 33.46 11.77 1.44
N TYR A 73 32.31 12.38 1.12
CA TYR A 73 30.98 11.80 1.26
C TYR A 73 30.31 11.49 -0.09
N ARG A 74 31.01 11.64 -1.23
CA ARG A 74 30.51 11.24 -2.54
C ARG A 74 30.99 9.85 -2.93
N PRO A 75 30.10 8.95 -3.40
CA PRO A 75 28.64 8.98 -3.26
C PRO A 75 28.20 8.84 -1.79
N LEU A 76 26.95 9.21 -1.50
CA LEU A 76 26.37 9.03 -0.18
C LEU A 76 26.26 7.53 0.14
N LYS A 77 27.12 7.04 1.02
CA LYS A 77 27.27 5.60 1.35
C LYS A 77 25.96 4.94 1.76
N GLY A 78 25.81 3.66 1.40
CA GLY A 78 24.67 2.80 1.79
C GLY A 78 23.38 3.06 1.01
N ARG A 79 23.44 3.91 -0.03
CA ARG A 79 22.29 4.36 -0.82
C ARG A 79 22.64 4.32 -2.31
N LEU A 80 21.63 4.08 -3.14
CA LEU A 80 21.75 4.39 -4.56
C LEU A 80 21.65 5.91 -4.75
N ASN A 81 22.66 6.53 -5.34
CA ASN A 81 22.68 7.95 -5.65
C ASN A 81 22.21 8.13 -7.09
N VAL A 82 21.10 8.82 -7.28
CA VAL A 82 20.53 9.13 -8.60
C VAL A 82 20.73 10.61 -8.86
N VAL A 83 21.57 10.95 -9.84
CA VAL A 83 21.90 12.33 -10.17
C VAL A 83 21.21 12.73 -11.47
N LEU A 84 20.42 13.80 -11.41
CA LEU A 84 19.74 14.38 -12.56
C LEU A 84 20.68 15.32 -13.30
N SER A 85 21.03 14.99 -14.54
CA SER A 85 21.87 15.82 -15.39
C SER A 85 21.65 15.55 -16.87
N SER A 86 21.49 16.61 -17.67
CA SER A 86 21.42 16.51 -19.13
C SER A 86 22.78 16.49 -19.83
N LYS A 87 23.87 16.67 -19.07
CA LYS A 87 25.23 16.83 -19.63
C LYS A 87 26.26 15.90 -19.01
N ALA A 88 26.13 15.62 -17.71
CA ALA A 88 27.16 14.90 -16.98
C ALA A 88 27.07 13.39 -17.26
N THR A 89 28.22 12.74 -17.35
CA THR A 89 28.34 11.27 -17.32
C THR A 89 28.74 10.77 -15.93
N VAL A 90 28.62 9.47 -15.68
CA VAL A 90 29.11 8.84 -14.45
C VAL A 90 30.61 9.12 -14.26
N ASP A 91 31.41 8.98 -15.32
CA ASP A 91 32.86 9.17 -15.26
C ASP A 91 33.22 10.62 -14.93
N GLU A 92 32.54 11.60 -15.51
CA GLU A 92 32.74 13.02 -15.20
C GLU A 92 32.40 13.36 -13.75
N LEU A 93 31.30 12.81 -13.21
CA LEU A 93 30.91 13.04 -11.82
C LEU A 93 31.85 12.37 -10.82
N LEU A 94 32.55 11.31 -11.22
CA LEU A 94 33.50 10.57 -10.39
C LEU A 94 34.96 10.97 -10.61
N ALA A 95 35.30 11.71 -11.66
CA ALA A 95 36.66 12.16 -11.96
C ALA A 95 37.37 12.87 -10.78
N PRO A 96 36.69 13.67 -9.92
CA PRO A 96 37.33 14.27 -8.75
C PRO A 96 37.71 13.27 -7.64
N LEU A 97 37.19 12.04 -7.66
CA LEU A 97 37.54 11.02 -6.67
C LEU A 97 38.88 10.36 -7.01
N PRO A 98 39.63 9.87 -5.99
CA PRO A 98 40.82 9.05 -6.22
C PRO A 98 40.50 7.83 -7.09
N GLU A 99 41.38 7.50 -8.04
CA GLU A 99 41.17 6.45 -9.05
C GLU A 99 40.71 5.11 -8.44
N GLY A 100 41.38 4.64 -7.39
CA GLY A 100 41.04 3.40 -6.70
C GLY A 100 39.67 3.36 -6.00
N LYS A 101 38.96 4.51 -5.90
CA LYS A 101 37.60 4.59 -5.34
C LYS A 101 36.51 4.70 -6.40
N ARG A 102 36.86 5.01 -7.66
CA ARG A 102 35.88 5.31 -8.72
C ARG A 102 35.02 4.10 -9.08
N ALA A 103 35.62 2.92 -9.21
CA ALA A 103 34.91 1.69 -9.58
C ALA A 103 33.82 1.30 -8.55
N ALA A 104 34.14 1.37 -7.25
CA ALA A 104 33.16 1.12 -6.19
C ALA A 104 32.07 2.20 -6.15
N ALA A 105 32.44 3.47 -6.33
CA ALA A 105 31.50 4.58 -6.38
C ALA A 105 30.50 4.48 -7.56
N ALA A 106 30.95 3.96 -8.71
CA ALA A 106 30.11 3.78 -9.88
C ALA A 106 28.96 2.77 -9.67
N GLN A 107 29.11 1.77 -8.78
CA GLN A 107 28.06 0.82 -8.44
C GLN A 107 26.90 1.46 -7.63
N ASP A 108 27.19 2.60 -7.00
CA ASP A 108 26.27 3.34 -6.15
C ASP A 108 25.74 4.62 -6.83
N LEU A 109 26.08 4.85 -8.11
CA LEU A 109 25.73 6.06 -8.84
C LEU A 109 25.01 5.72 -10.15
N VAL A 110 23.86 6.36 -10.37
CA VAL A 110 23.16 6.38 -11.66
C VAL A 110 22.96 7.83 -12.07
N VAL A 111 23.24 8.14 -13.33
CA VAL A 111 22.94 9.45 -13.91
C VAL A 111 21.73 9.33 -14.83
N VAL A 112 20.74 10.19 -14.61
CA VAL A 112 19.52 10.24 -15.42
C VAL A 112 19.55 11.51 -16.26
N ASN A 113 19.49 11.35 -17.58
CA ASN A 113 19.28 12.43 -18.53
C ASN A 113 17.80 12.82 -18.57
N GLY A 114 17.38 13.61 -17.58
CA GLY A 114 15.99 14.01 -17.40
C GLY A 114 15.76 14.72 -16.07
N GLY A 115 14.50 14.98 -15.77
CA GLY A 115 14.04 15.53 -14.50
C GLY A 115 13.69 14.42 -13.49
N LEU A 116 12.93 14.81 -12.47
CA LEU A 116 12.52 13.87 -11.42
C LEU A 116 11.63 12.74 -11.98
N ALA A 117 10.75 13.05 -12.93
CA ALA A 117 9.83 12.06 -13.51
C ALA A 117 10.59 10.89 -14.16
N GLU A 118 11.63 11.15 -14.94
CA GLU A 118 12.46 10.12 -15.57
C GLU A 118 13.18 9.26 -14.52
N ALA A 119 13.66 9.87 -13.43
CA ALA A 119 14.28 9.12 -12.34
C ALA A 119 13.28 8.23 -11.59
N LEU A 120 12.08 8.73 -11.30
CA LEU A 120 11.02 7.94 -10.68
C LEU A 120 10.52 6.82 -11.61
N HIS A 121 10.51 7.07 -12.92
CA HIS A 121 10.21 6.04 -13.92
C HIS A 121 11.26 4.93 -13.88
N LEU A 122 12.55 5.28 -13.91
CA LEU A 122 13.66 4.33 -13.78
C LEU A 122 13.54 3.49 -12.49
N LEU A 123 13.29 4.16 -11.35
CA LEU A 123 13.17 3.50 -10.04
C LEU A 123 11.91 2.63 -9.89
N ALA A 124 10.95 2.76 -10.80
CA ALA A 124 9.76 1.92 -10.89
C ALA A 124 9.98 0.65 -11.73
N ARG A 125 11.18 0.42 -12.28
CA ARG A 125 11.50 -0.74 -13.12
C ARG A 125 12.51 -1.68 -12.44
N PRO A 126 12.56 -2.96 -12.82
CA PRO A 126 13.64 -3.85 -12.41
C PRO A 126 15.02 -3.30 -12.87
N PRO A 127 16.08 -3.50 -12.06
CA PRO A 127 16.08 -4.18 -10.76
C PRO A 127 15.61 -3.28 -9.59
N HIS A 128 15.48 -1.97 -9.80
CA HIS A 128 15.26 -0.97 -8.75
C HIS A 128 13.93 -1.09 -8.00
N CYS A 129 12.84 -1.47 -8.68
CA CYS A 129 11.54 -1.64 -8.03
C CYS A 129 11.58 -2.66 -6.89
N SER A 130 12.44 -3.68 -6.99
CA SER A 130 12.62 -4.72 -5.97
C SER A 130 13.75 -4.39 -4.98
N SER A 131 14.85 -3.77 -5.43
CA SER A 131 16.04 -3.52 -4.60
C SER A 131 16.01 -2.19 -3.83
N ILE A 132 15.21 -1.22 -4.26
CA ILE A 132 15.02 0.04 -3.53
C ILE A 132 13.82 -0.12 -2.60
N GLU A 133 13.96 0.23 -1.31
CA GLU A 133 12.84 0.29 -0.36
C GLU A 133 12.12 1.64 -0.45
N THR A 134 12.84 2.72 -0.22
CA THR A 134 12.33 4.10 -0.31
C THR A 134 13.22 4.94 -1.23
N ALA A 135 12.61 5.75 -2.07
CA ALA A 135 13.29 6.79 -2.84
C ALA A 135 13.10 8.13 -2.13
N TYR A 136 14.19 8.85 -1.87
CA TYR A 136 14.18 10.17 -1.24
C TYR A 136 14.61 11.22 -2.26
N CYS A 137 13.76 12.21 -2.53
CA CYS A 137 14.17 13.43 -3.18
C CYS A 137 14.88 14.32 -2.16
N VAL A 138 16.15 14.65 -2.44
CA VAL A 138 17.03 15.40 -1.52
C VAL A 138 17.48 16.74 -2.11
N GLY A 139 16.74 17.25 -3.10
CA GLY A 139 16.92 18.56 -3.72
C GLY A 139 17.71 18.57 -5.02
N GLY A 140 18.05 19.71 -5.59
CA GLY A 140 17.81 21.07 -5.11
C GLY A 140 16.47 21.65 -5.56
N ALA A 141 16.39 22.99 -5.60
CA ALA A 141 15.17 23.76 -5.84
C ALA A 141 14.32 23.27 -7.01
N GLN A 142 14.95 23.03 -8.18
CA GLN A 142 14.23 22.54 -9.36
C GLN A 142 13.62 21.15 -9.12
N VAL A 143 14.39 20.24 -8.51
CA VAL A 143 13.92 18.88 -8.22
C VAL A 143 12.76 18.90 -7.23
N TYR A 144 12.81 19.79 -6.24
CA TYR A 144 11.68 20.00 -5.33
C TYR A 144 10.47 20.62 -6.04
N SER A 145 10.66 21.59 -6.94
CA SER A 145 9.58 22.14 -7.75
C SER A 145 8.93 21.06 -8.62
N ASP A 146 9.73 20.21 -9.26
CA ASP A 146 9.25 19.08 -10.04
C ASP A 146 8.50 18.08 -9.14
N ALA A 147 8.96 17.85 -7.91
CA ALA A 147 8.31 16.97 -6.94
C ALA A 147 6.93 17.47 -6.49
N MET A 148 6.74 18.79 -6.43
CA MET A 148 5.48 19.44 -6.01
C MET A 148 4.52 19.71 -7.17
N THR A 149 4.84 19.26 -8.39
CA THR A 149 3.99 19.40 -9.58
C THR A 149 3.59 18.04 -10.15
N ALA A 150 2.46 18.00 -10.86
CA ALA A 150 2.00 16.78 -11.53
C ALA A 150 2.96 16.42 -12.69
N PRO A 151 3.23 15.12 -12.94
CA PRO A 151 2.64 13.96 -12.28
C PRO A 151 3.36 13.50 -10.99
N CYS A 152 4.50 14.10 -10.62
CA CYS A 152 5.31 13.63 -9.50
C CYS A 152 4.61 13.78 -8.14
N VAL A 153 3.88 14.88 -7.92
CA VAL A 153 3.22 15.14 -6.62
C VAL A 153 2.21 14.04 -6.23
N GLU A 154 1.61 13.36 -7.21
CA GLU A 154 0.71 12.21 -6.98
C GLU A 154 1.43 10.98 -6.43
N LYS A 155 2.76 10.95 -6.51
CA LYS A 155 3.64 9.87 -6.02
C LYS A 155 4.35 10.23 -4.73
N LEU A 156 4.22 11.47 -4.26
CA LEU A 156 4.83 11.92 -3.02
C LEU A 156 4.07 11.34 -1.82
N GLN A 157 4.75 10.54 -1.01
CA GLN A 157 4.16 9.82 0.13
C GLN A 157 4.26 10.61 1.43
N GLU A 158 5.34 11.37 1.60
CA GLU A 158 5.64 12.10 2.82
C GLU A 158 6.73 13.17 2.57
N VAL A 159 6.70 14.22 3.38
CA VAL A 159 7.70 15.28 3.42
C VAL A 159 8.27 15.33 4.83
N TYR A 160 9.56 15.06 4.95
CA TYR A 160 10.34 15.35 6.14
C TYR A 160 10.93 16.75 6.01
N LEU A 161 10.44 17.68 6.82
CA LEU A 161 10.85 19.08 6.78
C LEU A 161 11.52 19.43 8.10
N THR A 162 12.79 19.81 8.03
CA THR A 162 13.50 20.44 9.14
C THR A 162 13.35 21.95 9.01
N ARG A 163 12.59 22.57 9.92
CA ARG A 163 12.44 24.02 9.99
C ARG A 163 13.56 24.58 10.86
N ILE A 164 14.37 25.47 10.30
CA ILE A 164 15.42 26.20 10.99
C ILE A 164 14.87 27.57 11.37
N TYR A 165 14.88 27.88 12.66
CA TYR A 165 14.43 29.17 13.20
C TYR A 165 15.57 30.19 13.14
N ALA A 166 16.02 30.46 11.93
CA ALA A 166 16.94 31.52 11.57
C ALA A 166 16.48 32.11 10.23
N THR A 167 16.90 33.33 9.92
CA THR A 167 16.74 33.91 8.58
C THR A 167 18.11 33.92 7.90
N ALA A 168 18.21 33.32 6.73
CA ALA A 168 19.41 33.34 5.90
C ALA A 168 19.18 34.32 4.73
N PRO A 169 19.56 35.61 4.87
CA PRO A 169 19.24 36.65 3.88
C PRO A 169 19.83 36.40 2.48
N GLU A 170 20.86 35.57 2.37
CA GLU A 170 21.49 35.14 1.12
C GLU A 170 20.77 33.99 0.40
N CYS A 171 19.69 33.43 0.97
CA CYS A 171 18.88 32.41 0.30
C CYS A 171 18.27 32.96 -1.00
N THR A 172 18.58 32.30 -2.11
CA THR A 172 17.99 32.61 -3.44
C THR A 172 17.13 31.48 -3.98
N ARG A 173 17.11 30.34 -3.28
CA ARG A 173 16.39 29.13 -3.63
C ARG A 173 15.41 28.82 -2.51
N PHE A 174 14.19 28.43 -2.88
CA PHE A 174 13.10 28.22 -1.93
C PHE A 174 12.41 26.88 -2.17
N TYR A 175 11.92 26.25 -1.11
CA TYR A 175 11.14 25.03 -1.15
C TYR A 175 9.64 25.35 -1.23
N PRO A 176 8.92 24.97 -2.31
CA PRO A 176 7.53 25.37 -2.52
C PRO A 176 6.54 24.48 -1.75
N PHE A 177 6.50 24.61 -0.41
CA PHE A 177 5.61 23.84 0.46
C PHE A 177 4.89 24.72 1.50
N PRO A 178 3.59 24.53 1.77
CA PRO A 178 2.68 23.61 1.07
C PRO A 178 2.51 24.03 -0.41
N PRO A 179 2.18 23.09 -1.31
CA PRO A 179 1.99 23.40 -2.72
C PRO A 179 0.86 24.43 -2.89
N THR A 180 1.09 25.47 -3.70
CA THR A 180 0.19 26.62 -3.84
C THR A 180 -1.05 26.37 -4.72
N ASN A 181 -1.09 25.30 -5.50
CA ASN A 181 -2.22 24.98 -6.37
C ASN A 181 -3.28 24.15 -5.64
N ALA A 182 -4.56 24.55 -5.74
CA ALA A 182 -5.72 23.89 -5.13
C ALA A 182 -5.94 22.41 -5.55
N ALA A 183 -5.27 21.96 -6.62
CA ALA A 183 -5.26 20.55 -7.05
C ALA A 183 -4.25 19.68 -6.28
N ALA A 184 -3.39 20.28 -5.45
CA ALA A 184 -2.48 19.54 -4.61
C ALA A 184 -3.24 18.99 -3.40
N ALA A 185 -3.05 17.70 -3.10
CA ALA A 185 -3.66 17.04 -1.95
C ALA A 185 -3.47 17.89 -0.69
N ALA A 186 -4.51 18.00 0.16
CA ALA A 186 -4.35 18.55 1.49
C ALA A 186 -3.23 17.77 2.23
N TRP A 187 -2.47 18.44 3.09
CA TRP A 187 -1.34 17.83 3.81
C TRP A 187 -1.62 17.82 5.31
N ASP A 188 -1.52 16.65 5.93
CA ASP A 188 -1.65 16.48 7.37
C ASP A 188 -0.26 16.52 8.03
N LEU A 189 -0.12 17.23 9.15
CA LEU A 189 1.05 17.10 10.03
C LEU A 189 0.93 15.79 10.81
N ALA A 190 1.65 14.75 10.37
CA ALA A 190 1.58 13.42 10.96
C ALA A 190 2.44 13.27 12.23
N TRP A 191 3.54 14.02 12.31
CA TRP A 191 4.45 13.95 13.46
C TRP A 191 5.35 15.19 13.55
N THR A 192 5.75 15.57 14.76
CA THR A 192 6.78 16.58 15.04
C THR A 192 7.59 16.19 16.27
N GLN A 193 8.87 16.55 16.29
CA GLN A 193 9.72 16.44 17.48
C GLN A 193 9.61 17.65 18.43
N GLY A 194 8.82 18.66 18.07
CA GLY A 194 8.79 19.95 18.75
C GLY A 194 10.06 20.78 18.52
N ARG A 195 10.06 22.03 19.00
CA ARG A 195 11.21 22.94 18.86
C ARG A 195 12.37 22.46 19.75
N GLN A 196 13.54 22.35 19.15
CA GLN A 196 14.80 21.95 19.78
C GLN A 196 15.87 23.04 19.56
N ARG A 197 16.95 23.01 20.33
CA ARG A 197 18.10 23.90 20.16
C ARG A 197 19.35 23.09 19.83
N SER A 198 20.00 23.41 18.72
CA SER A 198 21.23 22.76 18.26
C SER A 198 22.37 23.00 19.26
N GLU A 199 23.13 21.95 19.56
CA GLU A 199 24.35 22.07 20.39
C GLU A 199 25.40 22.96 19.70
N THR A 200 25.39 22.98 18.37
CA THR A 200 26.30 23.81 17.56
C THR A 200 25.62 25.10 17.14
N GLY A 201 26.20 26.24 17.51
CA GLY A 201 25.71 27.57 17.13
C GLY A 201 24.42 28.02 17.83
N GLY A 202 23.78 27.17 18.63
CA GLY A 202 22.59 27.51 19.41
C GLY A 202 21.35 27.79 18.57
N VAL A 203 21.37 27.43 17.28
CA VAL A 203 20.26 27.62 16.33
C VAL A 203 19.10 26.72 16.72
N GLU A 204 17.89 27.27 16.74
CA GLU A 204 16.70 26.49 17.04
C GLU A 204 16.16 25.83 15.76
N TYR A 205 15.63 24.61 15.89
CA TYR A 205 15.09 23.86 14.77
C TYR A 205 13.94 22.93 15.19
N GLU A 206 13.14 22.49 14.23
CA GLU A 206 12.06 21.51 14.43
C GLU A 206 11.96 20.59 13.22
N ILE A 207 12.01 19.28 13.45
CA ILE A 207 11.77 18.27 12.40
C ILE A 207 10.29 17.88 12.42
N ARG A 208 9.66 17.97 11.25
CA ARG A 208 8.24 17.68 11.02
C ARG A 208 8.08 16.63 9.92
N LYS A 209 7.06 15.79 10.05
CA LYS A 209 6.61 14.86 9.01
C LYS A 209 5.22 15.27 8.53
N TYR A 210 5.10 15.57 7.25
CA TYR A 210 3.82 15.78 6.58
C TYR A 210 3.50 14.60 5.67
N VAL A 211 2.21 14.27 5.53
CA VAL A 211 1.70 13.23 4.63
C VAL A 211 0.52 13.78 3.83
N PRO A 212 0.29 13.33 2.59
CA PRO A 212 -0.89 13.72 1.85
C PRO A 212 -2.13 13.14 2.54
N HIS A 213 -3.20 13.93 2.58
CA HIS A 213 -4.44 13.60 3.24
C HIS A 213 -5.10 12.40 2.56
N ASN A 214 -5.19 11.28 3.28
CA ASN A 214 -5.78 10.05 2.77
C ASN A 214 -7.28 10.01 3.13
N HIS A 215 -8.08 10.70 2.32
CA HIS A 215 -9.55 10.73 2.46
C HIS A 215 -10.18 9.33 2.40
N GLU A 216 -9.54 8.38 1.73
CA GLU A 216 -10.12 7.06 1.55
C GLU A 216 -10.01 6.20 2.80
N GLU A 217 -8.86 6.21 3.50
CA GLU A 217 -8.75 5.59 4.81
C GLU A 217 -9.57 6.33 5.87
N ARG A 218 -9.78 7.65 5.72
CA ARG A 218 -10.67 8.42 6.61
C ARG A 218 -12.11 7.91 6.58
N GLN A 219 -12.64 7.44 5.44
CA GLN A 219 -13.97 6.81 5.39
C GLN A 219 -14.11 5.66 6.41
N TYR A 220 -13.06 4.84 6.55
CA TYR A 220 -13.04 3.72 7.50
C TYR A 220 -12.97 4.20 8.95
N LEU A 221 -12.11 5.17 9.24
CA LEU A 221 -11.95 5.73 10.59
C LEU A 221 -13.21 6.48 11.05
N GLU A 222 -13.80 7.28 10.18
CA GLU A 222 -15.05 8.01 10.44
C GLU A 222 -16.21 7.04 10.67
N LEU A 223 -16.26 5.92 9.93
CA LEU A 223 -17.28 4.90 10.15
C LEU A 223 -17.09 4.21 11.51
N ILE A 224 -15.86 3.92 11.93
CA ILE A 224 -15.57 3.41 13.28
C ILE A 224 -16.01 4.41 14.36
N ASP A 225 -15.62 5.67 14.23
CA ASP A 225 -16.00 6.73 15.18
C ASP A 225 -17.53 6.87 15.27
N ARG A 226 -18.22 6.84 14.13
CA ARG A 226 -19.68 6.87 14.06
C ARG A 226 -20.32 5.67 14.75
N ILE A 227 -19.81 4.45 14.50
CA ILE A 227 -20.30 3.23 15.17
C ILE A 227 -20.13 3.35 16.69
N MET A 228 -18.98 3.84 17.17
CA MET A 228 -18.74 3.97 18.61
C MET A 228 -19.59 5.05 19.28
N LYS A 229 -19.92 6.13 18.56
CA LYS A 229 -20.71 7.24 19.10
C LYS A 229 -22.22 7.02 19.01
N THR A 230 -22.70 6.41 17.93
CA THR A 230 -24.14 6.33 17.62
C THR A 230 -24.63 4.91 17.33
N GLY A 231 -23.76 3.91 17.41
CA GLY A 231 -24.12 2.51 17.14
C GLY A 231 -25.06 1.94 18.19
N ILE A 232 -25.91 1.02 17.76
CA ILE A 232 -26.82 0.30 18.64
C ILE A 232 -26.05 -0.83 19.31
N VAL A 233 -26.10 -0.87 20.65
CA VAL A 233 -25.57 -1.98 21.45
C VAL A 233 -26.42 -3.22 21.18
N LYS A 234 -25.77 -4.33 20.82
CA LYS A 234 -26.42 -5.63 20.70
C LYS A 234 -25.60 -6.67 21.46
N GLU A 235 -26.29 -7.61 22.08
CA GLU A 235 -25.67 -8.86 22.50
C GLU A 235 -25.31 -9.67 21.25
N ASP A 236 -24.16 -10.34 21.26
CA ASP A 236 -23.72 -11.20 20.16
C ASP A 236 -23.66 -12.67 20.59
N ARG A 237 -23.54 -13.56 19.60
CA ARG A 237 -23.44 -15.02 19.81
C ARG A 237 -22.23 -15.45 20.66
N THR A 238 -21.26 -14.56 20.89
CA THR A 238 -20.03 -14.82 21.65
C THR A 238 -20.08 -14.28 23.07
N GLY A 239 -21.12 -13.52 23.44
CA GLY A 239 -21.24 -12.86 24.74
C GLY A 239 -20.35 -11.63 24.92
N VAL A 240 -19.63 -11.19 23.89
CA VAL A 240 -18.72 -10.02 23.93
C VAL A 240 -19.51 -8.72 23.81
N GLY A 241 -20.58 -8.74 23.02
CA GLY A 241 -21.38 -7.57 22.70
C GLY A 241 -20.74 -6.72 21.60
N ILE A 242 -21.59 -6.06 20.82
CA ILE A 242 -21.19 -5.20 19.70
C ILE A 242 -21.89 -3.85 19.74
N LEU A 243 -21.23 -2.84 19.18
CA LEU A 243 -21.86 -1.62 18.69
C LEU A 243 -22.00 -1.73 17.18
N SER A 244 -23.18 -1.48 16.62
CA SER A 244 -23.43 -1.69 15.19
C SER A 244 -24.23 -0.57 14.52
N LEU A 245 -23.96 -0.39 13.22
CA LEU A 245 -24.79 0.36 12.28
C LEU A 245 -25.19 -0.56 11.12
N PHE A 246 -26.30 -0.26 10.47
CA PHE A 246 -26.79 -1.03 9.33
C PHE A 246 -26.72 -0.20 8.06
N GLY A 247 -25.92 -0.65 7.09
CA GLY A 247 -25.70 0.05 5.83
C GLY A 247 -24.58 1.09 5.91
N ALA A 248 -23.51 0.84 5.15
CA ALA A 248 -22.49 1.84 4.84
C ALA A 248 -21.84 1.50 3.48
N GLN A 249 -21.13 2.46 2.89
CA GLN A 249 -20.36 2.23 1.67
C GLN A 249 -19.06 3.02 1.71
N MET A 250 -17.97 2.41 1.27
CA MET A 250 -16.65 3.03 1.11
C MET A 250 -16.13 2.82 -0.30
N ARG A 251 -15.25 3.71 -0.78
CA ARG A 251 -14.64 3.63 -2.12
C ARG A 251 -13.12 3.74 -2.04
N PHE A 252 -12.43 2.94 -2.85
CA PHE A 252 -10.98 2.89 -2.89
C PHE A 252 -10.48 2.79 -4.34
N SER A 253 -9.70 3.77 -4.80
CA SER A 253 -9.06 3.67 -6.12
C SER A 253 -7.94 2.62 -6.14
N LEU A 254 -7.90 1.84 -7.21
CA LEU A 254 -6.88 0.82 -7.50
C LEU A 254 -5.96 1.24 -8.66
N ARG A 255 -6.18 2.46 -9.17
CA ARG A 255 -5.47 3.00 -10.32
C ARG A 255 -3.98 3.15 -10.02
N ASP A 256 -3.19 3.00 -11.07
CA ASP A 256 -1.74 3.17 -11.06
C ASP A 256 -1.05 2.42 -9.90
N ASN A 257 -1.42 1.13 -9.77
CA ASN A 257 -0.86 0.16 -8.85
C ASN A 257 -1.11 0.44 -7.36
N ARG A 258 -1.98 1.39 -7.01
CA ARG A 258 -2.29 1.67 -5.61
C ARG A 258 -3.06 0.51 -4.96
N LEU A 259 -2.70 0.17 -3.73
CA LEU A 259 -3.34 -0.90 -2.97
C LEU A 259 -3.84 -0.33 -1.63
N PRO A 260 -5.17 -0.33 -1.37
CA PRO A 260 -5.76 0.23 -0.15
C PRO A 260 -5.52 -0.65 1.10
N LEU A 261 -4.25 -0.88 1.44
CA LEU A 261 -3.84 -1.43 2.73
C LEU A 261 -3.82 -0.30 3.76
N LEU A 262 -4.77 -0.35 4.69
CA LEU A 262 -4.89 0.64 5.76
C LEU A 262 -3.56 0.83 6.52
N THR A 263 -3.26 2.07 6.86
CA THR A 263 -1.95 2.50 7.36
C THR A 263 -1.97 2.83 8.85
N THR A 264 -3.12 3.18 9.40
CA THR A 264 -3.32 3.41 10.84
C THR A 264 -3.22 2.13 11.66
N LYS A 265 -3.37 0.96 11.03
CA LYS A 265 -3.12 -0.36 11.62
C LYS A 265 -2.63 -1.32 10.54
N ARG A 266 -1.51 -2.01 10.81
CA ARG A 266 -0.93 -2.97 9.87
C ARG A 266 -1.92 -4.10 9.56
N VAL A 267 -2.23 -4.27 8.29
CA VAL A 267 -3.01 -5.41 7.75
C VAL A 267 -2.09 -6.59 7.45
N PHE A 268 -2.55 -7.82 7.71
CA PHE A 268 -1.80 -9.05 7.47
C PHE A 268 -1.81 -9.45 5.98
N TRP A 269 -1.09 -8.70 5.14
CA TRP A 269 -1.06 -8.88 3.68
C TRP A 269 -0.76 -10.32 3.23
N ARG A 270 0.15 -11.01 3.90
CA ARG A 270 0.50 -12.40 3.57
C ARG A 270 -0.72 -13.32 3.70
N GLY A 271 -1.48 -13.18 4.78
CA GLY A 271 -2.74 -13.89 4.97
C GLY A 271 -3.77 -13.53 3.90
N VAL A 272 -3.96 -12.23 3.63
CA VAL A 272 -4.90 -11.74 2.59
C VAL A 272 -4.61 -12.37 1.23
N CYS A 273 -3.35 -12.35 0.80
CA CYS A 273 -2.96 -12.81 -0.53
C CYS A 273 -3.13 -14.34 -0.65
N GLU A 274 -2.62 -15.11 0.31
CA GLU A 274 -2.70 -16.58 0.27
C GLU A 274 -4.14 -17.08 0.38
N GLU A 275 -4.98 -16.46 1.23
CA GLU A 275 -6.39 -16.81 1.33
C GLU A 275 -7.16 -16.47 0.05
N LEU A 276 -6.91 -15.31 -0.57
CA LEU A 276 -7.57 -15.00 -1.83
C LEU A 276 -7.18 -15.99 -2.93
N LEU A 277 -5.90 -16.35 -3.03
CA LEU A 277 -5.44 -17.33 -4.00
C LEU A 277 -6.05 -18.72 -3.72
N TRP A 278 -6.23 -19.07 -2.44
CA TRP A 278 -6.97 -20.27 -2.01
C TRP A 278 -8.44 -20.22 -2.45
N PHE A 279 -9.13 -19.07 -2.30
CA PHE A 279 -10.49 -18.90 -2.82
C PHE A 279 -10.55 -19.04 -4.35
N LEU A 280 -9.60 -18.44 -5.07
CA LEU A 280 -9.56 -18.49 -6.53
C LEU A 280 -9.38 -19.92 -7.03
N ARG A 281 -8.63 -20.77 -6.32
CA ARG A 281 -8.47 -22.20 -6.64
C ARG A 281 -9.67 -23.07 -6.27
N GLY A 282 -10.71 -22.53 -5.63
CA GLY A 282 -11.88 -23.31 -5.23
C GLY A 282 -11.66 -24.18 -4.00
N GLU A 283 -10.59 -23.94 -3.25
CA GLU A 283 -10.16 -24.77 -2.14
C GLU A 283 -11.16 -24.73 -0.97
N THR A 284 -11.20 -25.82 -0.19
CA THR A 284 -12.03 -25.95 1.02
C THR A 284 -11.27 -26.52 2.22
N ASN A 285 -10.03 -26.96 2.01
CA ASN A 285 -9.14 -27.43 3.07
C ASN A 285 -8.34 -26.26 3.68
N ALA A 286 -8.69 -25.88 4.91
CA ALA A 286 -7.99 -24.82 5.64
C ALA A 286 -6.55 -25.20 6.06
N GLN A 287 -6.21 -26.50 6.07
CA GLN A 287 -4.86 -26.96 6.40
C GLN A 287 -3.80 -26.39 5.43
N LEU A 288 -4.18 -26.14 4.17
CA LEU A 288 -3.29 -25.53 3.17
C LEU A 288 -2.83 -24.11 3.57
N LEU A 289 -3.65 -23.39 4.34
CA LEU A 289 -3.31 -22.09 4.89
C LEU A 289 -2.50 -22.24 6.19
N ALA A 290 -2.91 -23.15 7.08
CA ALA A 290 -2.20 -23.43 8.33
C ALA A 290 -0.76 -23.93 8.10
N ASP A 291 -0.53 -24.78 7.09
CA ASP A 291 0.79 -25.26 6.65
C ASP A 291 1.71 -24.13 6.17
N LYS A 292 1.10 -23.02 5.73
CA LYS A 292 1.79 -21.77 5.40
C LYS A 292 1.85 -20.81 6.58
N ASP A 293 1.59 -21.24 7.81
CA ASP A 293 1.53 -20.41 9.02
C ASP A 293 0.45 -19.30 8.92
N ILE A 294 -0.73 -19.64 8.39
CA ILE A 294 -1.88 -18.73 8.28
C ILE A 294 -3.07 -19.35 9.00
N HIS A 295 -3.24 -18.95 10.25
CA HIS A 295 -4.15 -19.57 11.22
C HIS A 295 -5.51 -18.87 11.34
N ILE A 296 -5.96 -18.18 10.28
CA ILE A 296 -7.22 -17.40 10.32
C ILE A 296 -8.47 -18.28 10.33
N TRP A 297 -8.35 -19.54 9.90
CA TRP A 297 -9.45 -20.52 9.83
C TRP A 297 -9.43 -21.57 10.95
N ASP A 298 -8.35 -21.68 11.73
CA ASP A 298 -8.17 -22.74 12.74
C ASP A 298 -9.34 -22.87 13.70
N GLY A 299 -9.80 -21.74 14.24
CA GLY A 299 -10.92 -21.72 15.17
C GLY A 299 -12.24 -22.18 14.54
N ASN A 300 -12.39 -22.10 13.22
CA ASN A 300 -13.59 -22.54 12.49
C ASN A 300 -13.40 -23.88 11.76
N GLY A 301 -12.16 -24.36 11.65
CA GLY A 301 -11.81 -25.66 11.09
C GLY A 301 -11.61 -26.75 12.16
N SER A 302 -11.53 -26.38 13.44
CA SER A 302 -11.32 -27.34 14.54
C SER A 302 -12.45 -28.39 14.61
N ARG A 303 -12.10 -29.60 15.08
CA ARG A 303 -13.09 -30.67 15.31
C ARG A 303 -14.27 -30.21 16.16
N GLU A 304 -13.99 -29.50 17.27
CA GLU A 304 -15.01 -28.96 18.18
C GLU A 304 -15.99 -28.04 17.46
N PHE A 305 -15.47 -27.10 16.65
CA PHE A 305 -16.33 -26.15 15.95
C PHE A 305 -17.17 -26.83 14.87
N LEU A 306 -16.59 -27.74 14.08
CA LEU A 306 -17.31 -28.51 13.08
C LEU A 306 -18.43 -29.36 13.71
N ASP A 307 -18.16 -30.02 14.84
CA ASP A 307 -19.17 -30.78 15.59
C ASP A 307 -20.30 -29.88 16.10
N SER A 308 -19.98 -28.69 16.61
CA SER A 308 -20.99 -27.70 17.03
C SER A 308 -21.93 -27.26 15.90
N ARG A 309 -21.49 -27.41 14.65
CA ARG A 309 -22.27 -27.11 13.44
C ARG A 309 -22.98 -28.33 12.86
N GLY A 310 -22.84 -29.51 13.47
CA GLY A 310 -23.39 -30.77 12.97
C GLY A 310 -22.59 -31.39 11.83
N LEU A 311 -21.38 -30.88 11.54
CA LEU A 311 -20.51 -31.33 10.45
C LEU A 311 -19.59 -32.48 10.93
N THR A 312 -20.17 -33.47 11.59
CA THR A 312 -19.43 -34.58 12.23
C THR A 312 -18.70 -35.49 11.23
N ALA A 313 -19.18 -35.54 9.98
CA ALA A 313 -18.58 -36.31 8.90
C ALA A 313 -17.39 -35.61 8.21
N ASN A 314 -17.29 -34.29 8.31
CA ASN A 314 -16.20 -33.52 7.73
C ASN A 314 -14.89 -33.87 8.45
N LYS A 315 -13.77 -33.94 7.73
CA LYS A 315 -12.44 -34.02 8.36
C LYS A 315 -12.14 -32.71 9.10
N GLU A 316 -11.27 -32.74 10.10
CA GLU A 316 -10.77 -31.49 10.68
C GLU A 316 -10.12 -30.63 9.57
N MET A 317 -10.32 -29.31 9.63
CA MET A 317 -9.97 -28.34 8.58
C MET A 317 -10.74 -28.43 7.26
N ASP A 318 -11.71 -29.35 7.12
CA ASP A 318 -12.68 -29.35 6.02
C ASP A 318 -13.82 -28.37 6.31
N LEU A 319 -13.76 -27.19 5.70
CA LEU A 319 -14.72 -26.11 5.93
C LEU A 319 -16.08 -26.35 5.25
N GLY A 320 -16.23 -27.41 4.47
CA GLY A 320 -17.39 -27.60 3.61
C GLY A 320 -17.32 -26.74 2.34
N PRO A 321 -18.43 -26.61 1.59
CA PRO A 321 -18.46 -25.92 0.30
C PRO A 321 -18.48 -24.39 0.44
N VAL A 322 -17.47 -23.80 1.09
CA VAL A 322 -17.36 -22.37 1.42
C VAL A 322 -16.77 -21.54 0.27
N TYR A 323 -17.07 -20.23 0.25
CA TYR A 323 -16.43 -19.20 -0.58
C TYR A 323 -15.95 -19.65 -1.97
N GLY A 324 -14.66 -19.96 -2.09
CA GLY A 324 -14.01 -20.34 -3.34
C GLY A 324 -14.70 -21.52 -4.03
N PHE A 325 -15.14 -22.52 -3.27
CA PHE A 325 -15.93 -23.62 -3.81
C PHE A 325 -17.18 -23.11 -4.51
N GLN A 326 -17.93 -22.19 -3.90
CA GLN A 326 -19.09 -21.60 -4.56
C GLN A 326 -18.68 -20.73 -5.76
N TRP A 327 -17.50 -20.10 -5.75
CA TRP A 327 -17.04 -19.29 -6.89
C TRP A 327 -16.73 -20.13 -8.13
N ARG A 328 -16.18 -21.33 -7.93
CA ARG A 328 -15.74 -22.23 -9.03
C ARG A 328 -16.72 -23.36 -9.34
N HIS A 329 -17.54 -23.75 -8.37
CA HIS A 329 -18.41 -24.93 -8.40
C HIS A 329 -19.80 -24.62 -7.80
N PHE A 330 -20.39 -23.46 -8.11
CA PHE A 330 -21.67 -23.06 -7.53
C PHE A 330 -22.74 -24.13 -7.78
N GLY A 331 -23.36 -24.63 -6.71
CA GLY A 331 -24.41 -25.66 -6.77
C GLY A 331 -23.93 -27.09 -6.99
N ALA A 332 -22.61 -27.35 -7.07
CA ALA A 332 -22.08 -28.71 -7.05
C ALA A 332 -22.36 -29.40 -5.71
N GLN A 333 -22.56 -30.72 -5.74
CA GLN A 333 -22.72 -31.52 -4.53
C GLN A 333 -21.36 -31.70 -3.86
N TYR A 334 -21.23 -31.24 -2.61
CA TYR A 334 -19.99 -31.37 -1.87
C TYR A 334 -19.76 -32.82 -1.41
N LYS A 335 -18.54 -33.31 -1.60
CA LYS A 335 -18.07 -34.68 -1.36
C LYS A 335 -16.81 -34.72 -0.47
N GLY A 336 -16.40 -33.58 0.11
CA GLY A 336 -15.15 -33.40 0.86
C GLY A 336 -14.01 -32.79 0.03
N PHE A 337 -12.98 -32.25 0.70
CA PHE A 337 -11.91 -31.50 0.01
C PHE A 337 -10.98 -32.33 -0.87
N GLU A 338 -11.02 -33.67 -0.79
CA GLU A 338 -10.16 -34.57 -1.60
C GLU A 338 -10.82 -34.98 -2.93
N ALA A 339 -12.11 -34.68 -3.10
CA ALA A 339 -12.83 -35.06 -4.31
C ALA A 339 -12.46 -34.15 -5.50
N ASN A 340 -12.56 -34.70 -6.72
CA ASN A 340 -12.48 -33.90 -7.92
C ASN A 340 -13.85 -33.24 -8.20
N TYR A 341 -13.83 -31.92 -8.45
CA TYR A 341 -14.98 -31.10 -8.81
C TYR A 341 -14.85 -30.45 -10.19
N ASP A 342 -13.84 -30.82 -10.99
CA ASP A 342 -13.64 -30.30 -12.33
C ASP A 342 -14.91 -30.45 -13.19
N GLY A 343 -15.40 -29.33 -13.69
CA GLY A 343 -16.63 -29.27 -14.50
C GLY A 343 -17.93 -29.45 -13.72
N GLU A 344 -17.90 -29.61 -12.41
CA GLU A 344 -19.09 -29.64 -11.56
C GLU A 344 -19.53 -28.23 -11.14
N GLY A 345 -20.84 -27.99 -11.12
CA GLY A 345 -21.43 -26.70 -10.75
C GLY A 345 -21.21 -25.60 -11.80
N VAL A 346 -21.37 -24.35 -11.39
CA VAL A 346 -21.12 -23.17 -12.25
C VAL A 346 -19.83 -22.48 -11.82
N ASP A 347 -18.87 -22.40 -12.74
CA ASP A 347 -17.65 -21.60 -12.59
C ASP A 347 -17.96 -20.12 -12.89
N GLN A 348 -18.27 -19.38 -11.83
CA GLN A 348 -18.65 -17.96 -11.92
C GLN A 348 -17.46 -17.09 -12.31
N ILE A 349 -16.25 -17.40 -11.82
CA ILE A 349 -15.02 -16.66 -12.15
C ILE A 349 -14.74 -16.75 -13.64
N LYS A 350 -14.70 -17.98 -14.18
CA LYS A 350 -14.46 -18.21 -15.61
C LYS A 350 -15.50 -17.51 -16.47
N SER A 351 -16.79 -17.66 -16.14
CA SER A 351 -17.89 -17.01 -16.86
C SER A 351 -17.74 -15.48 -16.90
N ILE A 352 -17.37 -14.85 -15.78
CA ILE A 352 -17.13 -13.39 -15.72
C ILE A 352 -15.93 -13.00 -16.59
N VAL A 353 -14.81 -13.71 -16.49
CA VAL A 353 -13.59 -13.43 -17.29
C VAL A 353 -13.89 -13.51 -18.78
N GLU A 354 -14.57 -14.57 -19.22
CA GLU A 354 -14.96 -14.77 -20.62
C GLU A 354 -15.93 -13.68 -21.08
N THR A 355 -16.93 -13.36 -20.25
CA THR A 355 -17.92 -12.33 -20.58
C THR A 355 -17.28 -10.95 -20.69
N ILE A 356 -16.35 -10.57 -19.81
CA ILE A 356 -15.65 -9.28 -19.91
C ILE A 356 -14.87 -9.17 -21.23
N LYS A 357 -14.24 -10.25 -21.68
CA LYS A 357 -13.46 -10.26 -22.94
C LYS A 357 -14.33 -10.10 -24.18
N VAL A 358 -15.59 -10.54 -24.14
CA VAL A 358 -16.51 -10.55 -25.30
C VAL A 358 -17.53 -9.40 -25.24
N ASN A 359 -18.11 -9.14 -24.08
CA ASN A 359 -19.15 -8.14 -23.83
C ASN A 359 -18.90 -7.40 -22.50
N PRO A 360 -17.93 -6.47 -22.44
CA PRO A 360 -17.57 -5.76 -21.21
C PRO A 360 -18.69 -4.87 -20.64
N ASN A 361 -19.70 -4.53 -21.44
CA ASN A 361 -20.85 -3.71 -21.01
C ASN A 361 -21.95 -4.55 -20.33
N ASP A 362 -21.76 -5.87 -20.20
CA ASP A 362 -22.72 -6.74 -19.54
C ASP A 362 -22.95 -6.32 -18.08
N ARG A 363 -24.20 -6.35 -17.62
CA ARG A 363 -24.61 -5.89 -16.29
C ARG A 363 -24.78 -7.03 -15.28
N ARG A 364 -24.44 -8.26 -15.68
CA ARG A 364 -24.60 -9.51 -14.93
C ARG A 364 -23.25 -10.13 -14.57
N LEU A 365 -22.17 -9.34 -14.64
CA LEU A 365 -20.83 -9.70 -14.24
C LEU A 365 -20.73 -9.79 -12.71
N LEU A 366 -21.34 -10.80 -12.09
CA LEU A 366 -21.37 -10.97 -10.64
C LEU A 366 -21.13 -12.41 -10.23
N LEU A 367 -20.50 -12.57 -9.07
CA LEU A 367 -20.32 -13.85 -8.39
C LEU A 367 -20.92 -13.79 -7.00
N THR A 368 -21.40 -14.94 -6.51
CA THR A 368 -21.94 -15.09 -5.17
C THR A 368 -21.47 -16.38 -4.51
N ALA A 369 -21.17 -16.31 -3.21
CA ALA A 369 -20.99 -17.47 -2.36
C ALA A 369 -22.23 -17.76 -1.50
N TRP A 370 -23.26 -16.90 -1.57
CA TRP A 370 -24.50 -17.10 -0.83
C TRP A 370 -25.39 -18.12 -1.54
N ASN A 371 -25.26 -19.39 -1.15
CA ASN A 371 -26.07 -20.50 -1.63
C ASN A 371 -26.92 -21.06 -0.48
N PRO A 372 -28.20 -20.67 -0.35
CA PRO A 372 -29.08 -21.15 0.71
C PRO A 372 -29.17 -22.67 0.83
N CYS A 373 -29.05 -23.39 -0.30
CA CYS A 373 -29.08 -24.85 -0.31
C CYS A 373 -27.86 -25.47 0.37
N ALA A 374 -26.70 -24.81 0.33
CA ALA A 374 -25.43 -25.33 0.87
C ALA A 374 -25.04 -24.73 2.23
N LEU A 375 -25.73 -23.70 2.74
CA LEU A 375 -25.32 -23.00 3.97
C LEU A 375 -25.19 -23.92 5.20
N HIS A 376 -26.01 -24.97 5.25
CA HIS A 376 -26.01 -25.93 6.35
C HIS A 376 -24.80 -26.88 6.32
N GLU A 377 -24.12 -27.00 5.17
CA GLU A 377 -22.92 -27.81 4.97
C GLU A 377 -21.63 -27.01 5.20
N MET A 378 -21.72 -25.69 5.39
CA MET A 378 -20.58 -24.79 5.56
C MET A 378 -20.23 -24.58 7.03
N ALA A 379 -18.94 -24.65 7.36
CA ALA A 379 -18.42 -24.30 8.69
C ALA A 379 -18.89 -22.91 9.11
N LEU A 380 -18.87 -21.93 8.20
CA LEU A 380 -19.47 -20.61 8.40
C LEU A 380 -20.12 -20.09 7.11
N PRO A 381 -21.36 -19.56 7.19
CA PRO A 381 -21.96 -18.83 6.08
C PRO A 381 -21.07 -17.65 5.65
N PRO A 382 -20.92 -17.38 4.35
CA PRO A 382 -19.95 -16.41 3.87
C PRO A 382 -20.28 -14.98 4.33
N CYS A 383 -19.27 -14.23 4.78
CA CYS A 383 -19.41 -12.84 5.22
C CYS A 383 -19.41 -11.89 4.03
N HIS A 384 -18.38 -11.95 3.19
CA HIS A 384 -18.26 -11.26 1.91
C HIS A 384 -18.83 -12.18 0.81
N LEU A 385 -20.10 -11.96 0.49
CA LEU A 385 -20.92 -13.00 -0.14
C LEU A 385 -21.24 -12.73 -1.60
N LEU A 386 -21.08 -11.50 -2.09
CA LEU A 386 -21.35 -11.14 -3.47
C LEU A 386 -20.38 -10.06 -3.95
N ALA A 387 -19.91 -10.19 -5.18
CA ALA A 387 -19.17 -9.14 -5.87
C ALA A 387 -19.69 -8.96 -7.29
N GLN A 388 -19.78 -7.70 -7.72
CA GLN A 388 -20.19 -7.31 -9.07
C GLN A 388 -19.09 -6.47 -9.72
N PHE A 389 -18.76 -6.78 -10.97
CA PHE A 389 -17.78 -6.07 -11.77
C PHE A 389 -18.45 -5.08 -12.72
N TYR A 390 -17.72 -4.00 -13.03
CA TYR A 390 -18.14 -2.96 -13.96
C TYR A 390 -16.95 -2.54 -14.81
N VAL A 391 -17.13 -2.45 -16.13
CA VAL A 391 -16.07 -2.00 -17.04
C VAL A 391 -16.39 -0.60 -17.54
N ASN A 392 -15.47 0.33 -17.31
CA ASN A 392 -15.42 1.57 -18.08
C ASN A 392 -14.65 1.28 -19.38
N THR A 393 -15.36 1.18 -20.49
CA THR A 393 -14.79 0.80 -21.79
C THR A 393 -13.91 1.87 -22.41
N ASP A 394 -14.20 3.15 -22.16
CA ASP A 394 -13.39 4.29 -22.63
C ASP A 394 -12.03 4.33 -21.91
N ALA A 395 -12.06 4.24 -20.59
CA ALA A 395 -10.86 4.21 -19.76
C ALA A 395 -10.21 2.82 -19.72
N LYS A 396 -10.83 1.78 -20.28
CA LYS A 396 -10.42 0.37 -20.16
C LYS A 396 -10.14 -0.04 -18.71
N GLU A 397 -11.02 0.37 -17.79
CA GLU A 397 -10.87 0.15 -16.35
C GLU A 397 -11.90 -0.86 -15.82
N LEU A 398 -11.47 -1.77 -14.96
CA LEU A 398 -12.32 -2.72 -14.24
C LEU A 398 -12.51 -2.24 -12.80
N SER A 399 -13.76 -2.00 -12.42
CA SER A 399 -14.16 -1.75 -11.03
C SER A 399 -14.89 -2.96 -10.45
N CYS A 400 -14.87 -3.07 -9.13
CA CYS A 400 -15.55 -4.12 -8.39
C CYS A 400 -16.35 -3.53 -7.24
N MET A 401 -17.59 -3.96 -7.07
CA MET A 401 -18.40 -3.69 -5.90
C MET A 401 -18.55 -4.97 -5.08
N LEU A 402 -18.09 -4.93 -3.82
CA LEU A 402 -18.28 -5.97 -2.83
C LEU A 402 -19.52 -5.68 -1.99
N TYR A 403 -20.33 -6.70 -1.72
CA TYR A 403 -21.32 -6.72 -0.65
C TYR A 403 -20.89 -7.68 0.47
N GLN A 404 -20.77 -7.15 1.69
CA GLN A 404 -20.43 -7.91 2.88
C GLN A 404 -21.57 -7.78 3.92
N ARG A 405 -22.19 -8.90 4.30
CA ARG A 405 -23.37 -8.88 5.20
C ARG A 405 -23.03 -8.54 6.66
N SER A 406 -21.82 -8.88 7.10
CA SER A 406 -21.37 -8.77 8.50
C SER A 406 -19.90 -8.37 8.51
N CYS A 407 -19.62 -7.23 9.14
CA CYS A 407 -18.37 -6.51 8.95
C CYS A 407 -17.78 -6.09 10.30
N ASP A 408 -16.87 -6.91 10.83
CA ASP A 408 -16.03 -6.51 11.96
C ASP A 408 -15.07 -5.42 11.50
N MET A 409 -15.28 -4.20 11.99
CA MET A 409 -14.46 -3.04 11.63
C MET A 409 -13.05 -3.13 12.20
N GLY A 410 -12.82 -3.87 13.30
CA GLY A 410 -11.54 -3.93 13.98
C GLY A 410 -10.49 -4.78 13.27
N LEU A 411 -10.88 -5.95 12.74
CA LEU A 411 -9.97 -6.88 12.09
C LEU A 411 -10.44 -7.25 10.68
N GLY A 412 -11.72 -7.61 10.54
CA GLY A 412 -12.26 -8.13 9.28
C GLY A 412 -12.26 -7.15 8.11
N VAL A 413 -12.79 -5.94 8.28
CA VAL A 413 -12.97 -4.98 7.17
C VAL A 413 -11.65 -4.59 6.49
N PRO A 414 -10.57 -4.22 7.21
CA PRO A 414 -9.28 -3.93 6.58
C PRO A 414 -8.73 -5.10 5.74
N PHE A 415 -8.96 -6.34 6.20
CA PHE A 415 -8.57 -7.56 5.49
C PHE A 415 -9.38 -7.72 4.20
N ASN A 416 -10.70 -7.51 4.27
CA ASN A 416 -11.62 -7.63 3.14
C ASN A 416 -11.40 -6.57 2.06
N ILE A 417 -11.10 -5.32 2.45
CA ILE A 417 -10.71 -4.25 1.51
C ILE A 417 -9.50 -4.70 0.69
N ALA A 418 -8.47 -5.22 1.34
CA ALA A 418 -7.26 -5.68 0.68
C ALA A 418 -7.49 -6.91 -0.22
N SER A 419 -8.31 -7.86 0.24
CA SER A 419 -8.66 -9.07 -0.51
C SER A 419 -9.38 -8.74 -1.82
N TYR A 420 -10.44 -7.93 -1.77
CA TYR A 420 -11.19 -7.58 -2.97
C TYR A 420 -10.47 -6.55 -3.85
N ALA A 421 -9.56 -5.75 -3.30
CA ALA A 421 -8.64 -4.95 -4.10
C ALA A 421 -7.72 -5.85 -4.94
N LEU A 422 -7.12 -6.87 -4.32
CA LEU A 422 -6.29 -7.85 -5.02
C LEU A 422 -7.09 -8.66 -6.05
N LEU A 423 -8.30 -9.11 -5.71
CA LEU A 423 -9.19 -9.81 -6.66
C LEU A 423 -9.44 -8.95 -7.89
N THR A 424 -9.80 -7.68 -7.70
CA THR A 424 -10.07 -6.75 -8.80
C THR A 424 -8.85 -6.55 -9.69
N ILE A 425 -7.66 -6.44 -9.07
CA ILE A 425 -6.39 -6.30 -9.80
C ILE A 425 -6.10 -7.56 -10.63
N LEU A 426 -6.27 -8.75 -10.07
CA LEU A 426 -6.04 -10.01 -10.77
C LEU A 426 -7.06 -10.24 -11.89
N MET A 427 -8.34 -9.95 -11.66
CA MET A 427 -9.40 -10.02 -12.68
C MET A 427 -9.15 -9.02 -13.83
N ALA A 428 -8.67 -7.81 -13.52
CA ALA A 428 -8.30 -6.82 -14.53
C ALA A 428 -7.14 -7.35 -15.40
N LYS A 429 -6.12 -7.96 -14.80
CA LYS A 429 -5.00 -8.58 -15.53
C LYS A 429 -5.49 -9.72 -16.44
N ALA A 430 -6.31 -10.64 -15.91
CA ALA A 430 -6.86 -11.78 -16.65
C ALA A 430 -7.74 -11.37 -17.84
N THR A 431 -8.26 -10.15 -17.84
CA THR A 431 -9.15 -9.59 -18.86
C THR A 431 -8.51 -8.50 -19.73
N GLY A 432 -7.22 -8.18 -19.51
CA GLY A 432 -6.51 -7.16 -20.28
C GLY A 432 -6.94 -5.71 -19.96
N LEU A 433 -7.57 -5.49 -18.81
CA LEU A 433 -8.04 -4.19 -18.34
C LEU A 433 -7.10 -3.59 -17.29
N ARG A 434 -7.27 -2.30 -17.00
CA ARG A 434 -6.61 -1.63 -15.87
C ARG A 434 -7.47 -1.73 -14.61
N PRO A 435 -6.90 -1.86 -13.41
CA PRO A 435 -7.67 -1.74 -12.18
C PRO A 435 -8.24 -0.32 -12.04
N GLY A 436 -9.55 -0.22 -11.75
CA GLY A 436 -10.30 1.01 -11.57
C GLY A 436 -10.54 1.32 -10.09
N GLU A 437 -11.73 0.98 -9.58
CA GLU A 437 -12.15 1.27 -8.20
C GLU A 437 -12.74 0.04 -7.51
N LEU A 438 -12.46 -0.09 -6.21
CA LEU A 438 -13.18 -0.98 -5.30
C LEU A 438 -14.25 -0.18 -4.54
N VAL A 439 -15.50 -0.65 -4.61
CA VAL A 439 -16.62 -0.15 -3.79
C VAL A 439 -16.97 -1.22 -2.77
N HIS A 440 -16.92 -0.90 -1.48
CA HIS A 440 -17.23 -1.85 -0.40
C HIS A 440 -18.54 -1.46 0.26
N THR A 441 -19.59 -2.24 0.04
CA THR A 441 -20.90 -2.09 0.70
C THR A 441 -20.96 -2.99 1.93
N LEU A 442 -21.29 -2.40 3.07
CA LEU A 442 -21.34 -3.04 4.38
C LEU A 442 -22.80 -3.15 4.84
N GLY A 443 -23.21 -4.36 5.20
CA GLY A 443 -24.50 -4.65 5.84
C GLY A 443 -24.49 -4.28 7.32
N ASP A 444 -24.41 -5.26 8.22
CA ASP A 444 -24.17 -5.01 9.64
C ASP A 444 -22.68 -4.70 9.86
N ALA A 445 -22.37 -3.42 10.04
CA ALA A 445 -21.03 -2.93 10.33
C ALA A 445 -20.90 -2.69 11.84
N HIS A 446 -19.96 -3.40 12.47
CA HIS A 446 -19.87 -3.43 13.92
C HIS A 446 -18.46 -3.35 14.47
N VAL A 447 -18.38 -2.88 15.70
CA VAL A 447 -17.21 -2.88 16.56
C VAL A 447 -17.53 -3.77 17.75
N TYR A 448 -16.70 -4.79 17.99
CA TYR A 448 -16.77 -5.55 19.23
C TYR A 448 -16.43 -4.67 20.43
N CYS A 449 -17.16 -4.83 21.53
CA CYS A 449 -16.97 -4.01 22.73
C CYS A 449 -15.54 -4.10 23.29
N ASN A 450 -14.90 -5.27 23.20
CA ASN A 450 -13.51 -5.48 23.62
C ASN A 450 -12.47 -4.84 22.66
N HIS A 451 -12.87 -4.31 21.50
CA HIS A 451 -11.99 -3.59 20.57
C HIS A 451 -12.04 -2.06 20.76
N ILE A 452 -12.98 -1.53 21.54
CA ILE A 452 -13.23 -0.08 21.64
C ILE A 452 -11.97 0.70 22.05
N ASP A 453 -11.26 0.26 23.09
CA ASP A 453 -10.10 1.00 23.57
C ASP A 453 -8.93 0.99 22.57
N ALA A 454 -8.71 -0.15 21.91
CA ALA A 454 -7.71 -0.25 20.85
C ALA A 454 -8.06 0.63 19.64
N LEU A 455 -9.35 0.73 19.30
CA LEU A 455 -9.83 1.56 18.19
C LEU A 455 -9.77 3.05 18.51
N LYS A 456 -10.00 3.48 19.76
CA LYS A 456 -9.78 4.88 20.18
C LYS A 456 -8.32 5.30 19.94
N VAL A 457 -7.36 4.46 20.33
CA VAL A 457 -5.93 4.70 20.04
C VAL A 457 -5.64 4.72 18.53
N GLN A 458 -6.33 3.88 17.74
CA GLN A 458 -6.19 3.92 16.29
C GLN A 458 -6.73 5.21 15.67
N LEU A 459 -7.83 5.76 16.17
CA LEU A 459 -8.45 7.00 15.68
C LEU A 459 -7.57 8.24 15.88
N GLU A 460 -6.63 8.22 16.83
CA GLU A 460 -5.64 9.29 17.03
C GLU A 460 -4.57 9.33 15.95
N ARG A 461 -4.41 8.27 15.16
CA ARG A 461 -3.35 8.16 14.15
C ARG A 461 -3.74 8.86 12.86
N THR A 462 -2.85 9.67 12.32
CA THR A 462 -2.98 10.23 10.97
C THR A 462 -2.71 9.14 9.92
N PRO A 463 -3.66 8.85 9.00
CA PRO A 463 -3.42 7.97 7.86
C PRO A 463 -2.23 8.43 7.01
N ASN A 464 -1.37 7.50 6.61
CA ASN A 464 -0.35 7.73 5.59
C ASN A 464 -0.94 7.45 4.20
N ALA A 465 -0.20 7.83 3.15
CA ALA A 465 -0.49 7.39 1.80
C ALA A 465 -0.45 5.86 1.66
N PHE A 466 -1.34 5.31 0.83
CA PHE A 466 -1.41 3.87 0.58
C PHE A 466 -0.18 3.34 -0.18
N PRO A 467 0.21 2.07 0.07
CA PRO A 467 1.28 1.43 -0.69
C PRO A 467 0.86 1.13 -2.14
N THR A 468 1.82 0.63 -2.91
CA THR A 468 1.60 0.11 -4.27
C THR A 468 1.84 -1.40 -4.32
N LEU A 469 1.12 -2.08 -5.22
CA LEU A 469 1.31 -3.49 -5.55
C LEU A 469 1.97 -3.64 -6.92
N VAL A 470 3.02 -4.45 -6.99
CA VAL A 470 3.73 -4.76 -8.24
C VAL A 470 3.85 -6.27 -8.37
N PHE A 471 3.87 -6.73 -9.61
CA PHE A 471 4.09 -8.13 -9.95
C PHE A 471 5.49 -8.26 -10.54
N LYS A 472 6.30 -9.14 -9.95
CA LYS A 472 7.60 -9.57 -10.46
C LYS A 472 7.45 -10.48 -11.68
N ARG A 473 6.38 -11.26 -11.73
CA ARG A 473 6.07 -12.12 -12.88
C ARG A 473 4.57 -12.24 -13.13
N GLU A 474 4.25 -12.70 -14.33
CA GLU A 474 2.88 -12.99 -14.75
C GLU A 474 2.70 -14.52 -14.81
N ARG A 475 1.45 -14.96 -14.66
CA ARG A 475 1.03 -16.35 -14.86
C ARG A 475 0.01 -16.45 -15.99
N GLU A 476 -0.09 -17.62 -16.58
CA GLU A 476 -1.04 -17.88 -17.67
C GLU A 476 -2.48 -17.97 -17.14
N PHE A 477 -2.67 -18.69 -16.03
CA PHE A 477 -3.96 -18.87 -15.38
C PHE A 477 -4.03 -18.09 -14.05
N LEU A 478 -5.24 -17.71 -13.65
CA LEU A 478 -5.50 -16.91 -12.44
C LEU A 478 -5.14 -17.69 -11.17
N GLU A 479 -5.35 -18.99 -11.23
CA GLU A 479 -5.18 -20.00 -10.20
C GLU A 479 -3.71 -20.29 -9.88
N ASP A 480 -2.83 -20.04 -10.85
CA ASP A 480 -1.39 -20.28 -10.80
C ASP A 480 -0.61 -19.17 -10.08
N TYR A 481 -1.26 -18.05 -9.76
CA TYR A 481 -0.61 -16.99 -9.01
C TYR A 481 -0.24 -17.46 -7.60
N GLU A 482 0.97 -17.09 -7.20
CA GLU A 482 1.54 -17.34 -5.88
C GLU A 482 1.88 -16.03 -5.18
N LEU A 483 2.02 -16.06 -3.84
CA LEU A 483 2.46 -14.91 -3.04
C LEU A 483 3.79 -14.30 -3.53
N SER A 484 4.65 -15.09 -4.17
CA SER A 484 5.99 -14.68 -4.58
C SER A 484 6.04 -13.91 -5.91
N ASP A 485 4.95 -14.00 -6.68
CA ASP A 485 4.80 -13.37 -8.01
C ASP A 485 4.61 -11.86 -7.90
#